data_AF-A0A838TQ53-F1
#
_entry.id   AF-A0A838TQ53-F1
#
_cell.length_a   1.000
_cell.length_b   1.000
_cell.length_c   1.000
_cell.angle_alpha   90.00
_cell.angle_beta   90.00
_cell.angle_gamma   90.00
#
_symmetry.space_group_name_H-M   'P 1'
#
loop_
_entity.id
_entity.type
_entity.pdbx_description
1 polymer ?
#
loop_
_entity_poly.entity_id
_entity_poly.type
_entity_poly.pdbx_seq_one_letter_code
_entity_poly.pdbx_strand_id
1 'polypeptide(L)' 'INTFLHRPKFELYDIQKDPGEINNLANQKQYQTVFNDLLKKLKQFQKDTKDPWFHKWSYE' A
#
# COMPACT_ATOMS: atom_id res chain seq x y z
N ILE A 1 5.13 14.09 15.95
CA ILE A 1 4.56 13.26 17.05
C ILE A 1 3.14 12.77 16.71
N ASN A 2 2.28 13.52 16.00
CA ASN A 2 0.92 13.07 15.63
C ASN A 2 0.82 11.98 14.52
N THR A 3 1.80 11.82 13.62
CA THR A 3 1.78 10.79 12.57
C THR A 3 2.02 9.36 13.07
N PHE A 4 2.49 9.20 14.32
CA PHE A 4 2.69 7.86 14.91
C PHE A 4 1.37 7.19 15.33
N LEU A 5 0.32 7.96 15.59
CA LEU A 5 -0.98 7.47 16.07
C LEU A 5 -1.96 7.13 14.95
N HIS A 6 -1.81 7.73 13.78
CA HIS A 6 -2.65 7.47 12.61
C HIS A 6 -1.78 7.15 11.40
N ARG A 7 -1.20 5.95 11.38
CA ARG A 7 -0.55 5.48 10.16
C ARG A 7 -1.63 5.16 9.12
N PRO A 8 -1.51 5.71 7.90
CA PRO A 8 -2.41 5.33 6.82
C PRO A 8 -2.28 3.83 6.58
N LYS A 9 -3.41 3.18 6.29
CA LYS A 9 -3.47 1.73 6.02
C LYS A 9 -2.53 1.31 4.88
N PHE A 10 -2.25 2.25 3.98
CA PHE A 10 -1.41 2.04 2.82
C PHE A 10 -0.38 3.15 2.66
N GLU A 11 0.81 2.76 2.22
CA GLU A 11 1.91 3.65 1.91
C GLU A 11 2.40 3.35 0.49
N LEU A 12 2.58 4.40 -0.32
CA LEU A 12 3.07 4.31 -1.68
C LEU A 12 4.20 5.31 -1.87
N TYR A 13 5.36 4.84 -2.31
CA TYR A 13 6.54 5.65 -2.50
C TYR A 13 7.09 5.48 -3.92
N ASP A 14 7.62 6.57 -4.46
CA ASP A 14 8.38 6.55 -5.71
C ASP A 14 9.87 6.53 -5.34
N ILE A 15 10.49 5.35 -5.31
CA ILE A 15 11.89 5.17 -4.90
C ILE A 15 12.88 5.90 -5.80
N GLN A 16 12.51 6.19 -7.05
CA GLN A 16 13.39 6.93 -7.96
C GLN A 16 13.45 8.42 -7.60
N LYS A 17 12.32 8.99 -7.18
CA LYS A 17 12.20 10.41 -6.82
C LYS A 17 12.38 10.67 -5.33
N ASP A 18 12.08 9.69 -4.50
CA ASP A 18 12.15 9.74 -3.04
C ASP A 18 12.78 8.45 -2.49
N PRO A 19 14.12 8.32 -2.59
CA PRO A 19 14.84 7.17 -2.04
C PRO A 19 14.71 7.03 -0.52
N GLY A 20 14.27 8.09 0.17
CA GLY A 20 14.11 8.12 1.62
C GLY A 20 12.71 7.73 2.09
N GLU A 21 11.77 7.43 1.18
CA GLU A 21 10.38 7.06 1.50
C GLU A 21 9.70 8.06 2.46
N ILE A 22 10.00 9.35 2.28
CA ILE A 22 9.53 10.41 3.18
C ILE A 22 8.10 10.83 2.81
N ASN A 23 7.77 10.80 1.53
CA ASN A 23 6.54 11.34 0.97
C ASN A 23 5.58 10.22 0.58
N ASN A 24 4.60 9.92 1.45
CA ASN A 24 3.58 8.94 1.15
C ASN A 24 2.60 9.47 0.08
N LEU A 25 2.58 8.81 -1.08
CA LEU A 25 1.76 9.13 -2.25
C LEU A 25 0.40 8.39 -2.27
N ALA A 26 0.12 7.51 -1.31
CA ALA A 26 -1.04 6.60 -1.35
C ALA A 26 -2.39 7.34 -1.42
N ASN A 27 -2.48 8.53 -0.82
CA ASN A 27 -3.71 9.34 -0.81
C ASN A 27 -3.83 10.32 -2.00
N GLN A 28 -2.81 10.40 -2.86
CA GLN A 28 -2.79 11.34 -3.96
C GLN A 28 -3.56 10.79 -5.17
N LYS A 29 -4.56 11.54 -5.65
CA LYS A 29 -5.43 11.11 -6.77
C LYS A 29 -4.66 10.71 -8.03
N GLN A 30 -3.57 11.42 -8.33
CA GLN A 30 -2.74 11.16 -9.51
C GLN A 30 -2.05 9.79 -9.50
N TYR A 31 -1.85 9.19 -8.31
CA TYR A 31 -1.19 7.89 -8.17
C TYR A 31 -2.18 6.74 -7.93
N GLN A 32 -3.50 6.99 -7.97
CA GLN A 32 -4.52 5.97 -7.68
C GLN A 32 -4.50 4.80 -8.66
N THR A 33 -4.23 5.05 -9.94
CA THR A 33 -4.11 3.97 -10.93
C THR A 33 -2.94 3.04 -10.59
N VAL A 34 -1.75 3.61 -10.35
CA VAL A 34 -0.54 2.87 -9.97
C VAL A 34 -0.76 2.13 -8.65
N PHE A 35 -1.37 2.80 -7.67
CA PHE A 35 -1.72 2.21 -6.39
C PHE A 35 -2.61 0.97 -6.56
N ASN A 36 -3.68 1.06 -7.34
CA ASN A 36 -4.60 -0.05 -7.57
C ASN A 36 -3.93 -1.23 -8.29
N ASP A 37 -3.06 -0.95 -9.26
CA ASP A 37 -2.32 -1.99 -9.97
C ASP A 37 -1.35 -2.74 -9.05
N LEU A 38 -0.62 -2.02 -8.20
CA LEU A 38 0.28 -2.61 -7.21
C LEU A 38 -0.49 -3.38 -6.14
N LEU A 39 -1.62 -2.83 -5.67
CA LEU A 39 -2.50 -3.49 -4.72
C LEU A 39 -3.05 -4.80 -5.27
N LYS A 40 -3.41 -4.84 -6.56
CA LYS A 40 -3.86 -6.06 -7.24
C LYS A 40 -2.75 -7.10 -7.29
N LYS A 41 -1.52 -6.69 -7.64
CA LYS A 41 -0.34 -7.58 -7.63
C LYS A 41 -0.05 -8.13 -6.24
N LEU A 42 -0.13 -7.29 -5.19
CA LEU A 42 0.04 -7.71 -3.81
C LEU A 42 -0.99 -8.77 -3.41
N LYS A 43 -2.27 -8.53 -3.68
CA LYS A 43 -3.35 -9.48 -3.37
C LYS A 43 -3.16 -10.81 -4.12
N GLN A 44 -2.76 -10.74 -5.39
CA GLN A 44 -2.48 -11.94 -6.18
C GLN A 44 -1.32 -12.73 -5.57
N PHE A 45 -0.23 -12.05 -5.21
CA PHE A 45 0.92 -12.68 -4.55
C PHE A 45 0.52 -13.36 -3.24
N GLN A 46 -0.23 -12.67 -2.37
CA GLN A 46 -0.73 -13.27 -1.11
C GLN A 46 -1.59 -14.51 -1.34
N LYS A 47 -2.43 -14.49 -2.39
CA LYS A 47 -3.25 -15.65 -2.78
C LYS A 47 -2.36 -16.81 -3.26
N ASP A 48 -1.37 -16.51 -4.08
CA ASP A 48 -0.47 -17.52 -4.66
C ASP A 48 0.42 -18.16 -3.59
N THR A 49 0.85 -17.39 -2.60
CA THR A 49 1.64 -17.89 -1.45
C THR A 49 0.79 -18.52 -0.35
N LYS A 50 -0.55 -18.56 -0.51
CA LYS A 50 -1.49 -19.05 0.51
C LYS A 50 -1.30 -18.34 1.86
N ASP A 51 -1.09 -17.02 1.83
CA ASP A 51 -0.89 -16.21 3.03
C ASP A 51 -2.13 -16.27 3.93
N PRO A 52 -2.01 -16.75 5.19
CA PRO A 52 -3.14 -16.77 6.14
C PRO A 52 -3.77 -15.40 6.39
N TRP A 53 -3.02 -14.31 6.17
CA TRP A 53 -3.53 -12.95 6.31
C TRP A 53 -4.43 -12.49 5.17
N PHE A 54 -4.51 -13.25 4.07
CA PHE A 54 -5.35 -12.89 2.93
C PHE A 54 -6.84 -12.77 3.32
N HIS A 55 -7.31 -13.55 4.30
CA HIS A 55 -8.69 -13.47 4.78
C HIS A 55 -9.05 -12.09 5.35
N LYS A 56 -8.09 -11.30 5.84
CA LYS A 56 -8.37 -9.96 6.36
C LYS A 56 -8.95 -9.01 5.31
N TRP A 57 -8.70 -9.25 4.02
CA TRP A 57 -9.32 -8.49 2.93
C TRP A 57 -10.83 -8.67 2.83
N SER A 58 -11.40 -9.74 3.40
CA SER A 58 -12.82 -10.07 3.33
C SER A 58 -13.62 -9.58 4.54
N TYR A 59 -12.96 -9.13 5.62
CA TYR A 59 -13.60 -8.75 6.88
C TYR A 59 -13.52 -7.25 7.20
N GLU A 60 -12.86 -6.45 6.36
CA GLU A 60 -12.76 -4.98 6.51
C GLU A 60 -13.49 -4.21 5.42
#